data_AF-A0A955U8R9-F1
#
_entry.id   AF-A0A955U8R9-F1
#
_cell.length_a   1.000
_cell.length_b   1.000
_cell.length_c   1.000
_cell.angle_alpha   90.00
_cell.angle_beta   90.00
_cell.angle_gamma   90.00
#
_symmetry.space_group_name_H-M   'P 1'
#
loop_
_entity.id
_entity.type
_entity.pdbx_description
1 polymer ?
#
loop_
_entity_poly.entity_id
_entity_poly.type
_entity_poly.pdbx_seq_one_letter_code
_entity_poly.pdbx_strand_id
1 'polypeptide(L)'
;MTNVFVLLLTLTMGIIGTSLAANEEIHPLPSILSDIERHIAELTINIEKISDRIRFLREVPDSKDPLIQEIRNLDLRGWELHQEQWKLQLEGLRFTEGLLRKVQDHPEEKPEALQAWLGRLKDFKETMNDYRQQRTGIEVLRIETEAKLIEQYLR
;
A
#
# COMPACT_ATOMS: atom_id res chain seq x y z
N MET A 1 1.90 16.89 28.22
CA MET A 1 0.59 16.99 27.53
C MET A 1 0.76 16.34 26.17
N THR A 2 0.10 15.22 25.99
CA THR A 2 0.31 14.27 24.89
C THR A 2 -0.52 14.72 23.69
N ASN A 3 0.14 15.30 22.69
CA ASN A 3 -0.50 15.61 21.41
C ASN A 3 -0.32 14.41 20.49
N VAL A 4 -1.22 13.43 20.62
CA VAL A 4 -1.40 12.36 19.63
C VAL A 4 -2.18 12.97 18.47
N PHE A 5 -1.49 13.28 17.38
CA PHE A 5 -2.13 13.66 16.13
C PHE A 5 -1.93 12.57 15.10
N VAL A 6 -3.02 11.85 14.84
CA VAL A 6 -3.15 10.83 13.82
C VAL A 6 -3.12 11.53 12.46
N LEU A 7 -2.03 11.41 11.72
CA LEU A 7 -2.03 11.74 10.30
C LEU A 7 -2.70 10.58 9.56
N LEU A 8 -4.01 10.70 9.34
CA LEU A 8 -4.77 9.80 8.48
C LEU A 8 -4.30 9.98 7.02
N LEU A 9 -3.38 9.12 6.59
CA LEU A 9 -3.18 8.79 5.18
C LEU A 9 -4.31 7.85 4.72
N THR A 10 -5.57 8.31 4.83
CA THR A 10 -6.73 7.64 4.25
C THR A 10 -6.86 8.03 2.79
N LEU A 11 -6.33 7.18 1.93
CA LEU A 11 -6.76 7.11 0.54
C LEU A 11 -8.05 6.28 0.49
N THR A 12 -9.14 6.86 0.99
CA THR A 12 -10.50 6.34 0.82
C THR A 12 -11.20 7.12 -0.30
N MET A 13 -11.89 6.37 -1.17
CA MET A 13 -12.69 6.83 -2.31
C MET A 13 -13.55 8.08 -2.07
N GLY A 14 -13.68 8.90 -3.13
CA GLY A 14 -14.92 9.57 -3.53
C GLY A 14 -15.67 10.40 -2.50
N ILE A 15 -15.34 11.70 -2.39
CA ILE A 15 -16.28 12.71 -1.89
C ILE A 15 -16.21 13.93 -2.83
N ILE A 16 -17.29 14.14 -3.56
CA ILE A 16 -17.65 15.45 -4.14
C ILE A 16 -18.07 16.32 -2.96
N GLY A 17 -17.37 17.43 -2.70
CA GLY A 17 -17.78 18.36 -1.65
C GLY A 17 -16.75 19.43 -1.31
N THR A 18 -16.94 20.62 -1.89
CA THR A 18 -16.55 21.95 -1.35
C THR A 18 -15.21 22.05 -0.62
N SER A 19 -14.16 22.48 -1.34
CA SER A 19 -12.91 22.95 -0.74
C SER A 19 -13.11 24.32 -0.08
N LEU A 20 -13.37 24.32 1.23
CA LEU A 20 -12.95 25.42 2.10
C LEU A 20 -11.41 25.48 2.01
N ALA A 21 -10.88 26.64 1.65
CA ALA A 21 -9.44 26.90 1.58
C ALA A 21 -8.84 26.71 2.98
N ALA A 22 -8.28 25.53 3.24
CA ALA A 22 -7.39 25.31 4.35
C ALA A 22 -6.11 26.10 4.07
N ASN A 23 -5.71 26.98 4.98
CA ASN A 23 -4.35 27.50 4.97
C ASN A 23 -3.40 26.28 5.05
N GLU A 24 -2.64 26.02 3.99
CA GLU A 24 -1.63 24.97 3.99
C GLU A 24 -0.50 25.39 4.95
N GLU A 25 -0.50 24.80 6.13
CA GLU A 25 0.62 24.92 7.06
C GLU A 25 1.81 24.15 6.48
N ILE A 26 2.83 24.88 5.99
CA ILE A 26 4.05 24.27 5.45
C ILE A 26 4.90 23.81 6.63
N HIS A 27 4.91 22.50 6.87
CA HIS A 27 5.75 21.91 7.91
C HIS A 27 7.25 22.03 7.55
N PRO A 28 8.13 22.23 8.55
CA PRO A 28 9.57 22.23 8.32
C PRO A 28 10.05 20.90 7.73
N LEU A 29 10.97 20.98 6.77
CA LEU A 29 11.54 19.82 6.09
C LEU A 29 12.09 18.74 7.03
N PRO A 30 12.79 19.05 8.14
CA PRO A 30 13.26 18.03 9.08
C PRO A 30 12.12 17.20 9.70
N SER A 31 10.97 17.81 9.96
CA SER A 31 9.78 17.11 10.49
C SER A 31 9.27 16.10 9.47
N ILE A 32 9.11 16.53 8.22
CA ILE A 32 8.63 15.67 7.13
C ILE A 32 9.58 14.50 6.88
N LEU A 33 10.90 14.74 6.92
CA LEU A 33 11.89 13.68 6.78
C LEU A 33 11.74 12.62 7.89
N SER A 34 11.57 13.04 9.15
CA SER A 34 11.35 12.10 10.26
C SER A 34 10.07 11.26 10.11
N ASP A 35 9.00 11.84 9.57
CA ASP A 35 7.74 11.13 9.34
C ASP A 35 7.88 10.12 8.19
N ILE A 36 8.62 10.47 7.14
CA ILE A 36 8.93 9.56 6.03
C ILE A 36 9.80 8.39 6.52
N GLU A 37 10.86 8.67 7.30
CA GLU A 37 11.71 7.63 7.90
C GLU A 37 10.90 6.66 8.77
N ARG A 38 9.99 7.19 9.59
CA ARG A 38 9.08 6.36 10.40
C ARG A 38 8.21 5.46 9.51
N HIS A 39 7.57 6.01 8.48
CA HIS A 39 6.74 5.22 7.58
C HIS A 39 7.54 4.17 6.79
N ILE A 40 8.78 4.47 6.39
CA ILE A 40 9.69 3.51 5.76
C ILE A 40 9.96 2.33 6.70
N ALA A 41 10.23 2.59 7.98
CA ALA A 41 10.47 1.55 8.98
C ALA A 41 9.22 0.69 9.21
N GLU A 42 8.05 1.32 9.42
CA GLU A 42 6.78 0.63 9.62
C GLU A 42 6.42 -0.27 8.43
N LEU A 43 6.56 0.26 7.21
CA LEU A 43 6.23 -0.48 5.99
C LEU A 43 7.20 -1.65 5.76
N THR A 44 8.48 -1.48 6.09
CA THR A 44 9.48 -2.57 6.04
C THR A 44 9.07 -3.72 6.97
N ILE A 45 8.72 -3.41 8.23
CA ILE A 45 8.25 -4.41 9.20
C ILE A 45 6.97 -5.11 8.71
N ASN A 46 6.05 -4.35 8.12
CA ASN A 46 4.80 -4.91 7.59
C ASN A 46 5.07 -5.86 6.41
N ILE A 47 5.99 -5.51 5.51
CA ILE A 47 6.42 -6.38 4.40
C ILE A 47 7.04 -7.68 4.91
N GLU A 48 7.81 -7.65 6.00
CA GLU A 48 8.35 -8.87 6.62
C GLU A 48 7.22 -9.75 7.18
N LYS A 49 6.28 -9.17 7.94
CA LYS A 49 5.14 -9.90 8.51
C LYS A 49 4.27 -10.57 7.44
N ILE A 50 3.98 -9.88 6.34
CA ILE A 50 3.21 -10.48 5.24
C ILE A 50 4.01 -11.56 4.52
N SER A 51 5.34 -11.43 4.42
CA SER A 51 6.21 -12.49 3.87
C SER A 51 6.09 -13.77 4.69
N ASP A 52 6.08 -13.65 6.02
CA ASP A 52 5.91 -14.80 6.91
C ASP A 52 4.52 -15.42 6.78
N ARG A 53 3.48 -14.59 6.63
CA ARG A 53 2.11 -15.08 6.37
C ARG A 53 2.02 -15.83 5.05
N ILE A 54 2.59 -15.30 3.96
CA ILE A 54 2.64 -15.95 2.64
C ILE A 54 3.35 -17.30 2.75
N ARG A 55 4.51 -17.33 3.43
CA ARG A 55 5.28 -18.56 3.66
C ARG A 55 4.47 -19.62 4.41
N PHE A 56 3.86 -19.23 5.53
CA PHE A 56 2.98 -20.10 6.30
C PHE A 56 1.87 -20.67 5.42
N LEU A 57 1.18 -19.82 4.64
CA LEU A 57 0.11 -20.27 3.77
C LEU A 57 0.59 -21.27 2.71
N ARG A 58 1.79 -21.10 2.14
CA ARG A 58 2.38 -22.03 1.17
C ARG A 58 2.74 -23.39 1.78
N GLU A 59 3.08 -23.43 3.06
CA GLU A 59 3.48 -24.67 3.76
C GLU A 59 2.29 -25.50 4.28
N VAL A 60 1.08 -24.91 4.36
CA VAL A 60 -0.13 -25.64 4.76
C VAL A 60 -0.40 -26.79 3.76
N PRO A 61 -0.64 -28.03 4.24
CA PRO A 61 -0.99 -29.13 3.36
C PRO A 61 -2.27 -28.86 2.55
N ASP A 62 -2.30 -29.34 1.31
CA ASP A 62 -3.47 -29.17 0.46
C ASP A 62 -4.69 -29.91 1.03
N SER A 63 -5.84 -29.23 1.00
CA SER A 63 -7.13 -29.87 1.28
C SER A 63 -7.46 -30.89 0.20
N LYS A 64 -8.26 -31.90 0.51
CA LYS A 64 -8.82 -32.81 -0.51
C LYS A 64 -9.98 -32.16 -1.29
N ASP A 65 -10.58 -31.11 -0.73
CA ASP A 65 -11.66 -30.37 -1.37
C ASP A 65 -11.08 -29.30 -2.33
N PRO A 66 -11.37 -29.36 -3.63
CA PRO A 66 -10.82 -28.43 -4.61
C PRO A 66 -11.28 -26.98 -4.38
N LEU A 67 -12.46 -26.74 -3.80
CA LEU A 67 -12.92 -25.39 -3.49
C LEU A 67 -12.15 -24.78 -2.31
N ILE A 68 -11.76 -25.60 -1.33
CA ILE A 68 -10.87 -25.17 -0.24
C ILE A 68 -9.48 -24.86 -0.78
N GLN A 69 -8.95 -25.67 -1.70
CA GLN A 69 -7.68 -25.38 -2.37
C GLN A 69 -7.74 -24.04 -3.13
N GLU A 70 -8.82 -23.79 -3.88
CA GLU A 70 -8.98 -22.55 -4.63
C GLU A 70 -9.09 -21.31 -3.73
N ILE A 71 -9.85 -21.39 -2.62
CA ILE A 71 -9.90 -20.29 -1.64
C ILE A 71 -8.50 -19.98 -1.12
N ARG A 72 -7.71 -21.00 -0.78
CA ARG A 72 -6.32 -20.80 -0.32
C ARG A 72 -5.44 -20.18 -1.41
N ASN A 73 -5.59 -20.60 -2.66
CA ASN A 73 -4.85 -20.00 -3.78
C ASN A 73 -5.21 -18.53 -3.97
N LEU A 74 -6.48 -18.18 -3.86
CA LEU A 74 -6.96 -16.79 -3.95
C LEU A 74 -6.45 -15.96 -2.77
N ASP A 75 -6.49 -16.49 -1.54
CA ASP A 75 -5.91 -15.83 -0.38
C ASP A 75 -4.41 -15.57 -0.58
N LEU A 76 -3.65 -16.58 -1.02
CA LEU A 76 -2.22 -16.46 -1.29
C LEU A 76 -1.93 -15.37 -2.32
N ARG A 77 -2.64 -15.39 -3.46
CA ARG A 77 -2.51 -14.35 -4.50
C ARG A 77 -2.86 -12.97 -3.97
N GLY A 78 -3.89 -12.86 -3.12
CA GLY A 78 -4.28 -11.62 -2.47
C GLY A 78 -3.17 -11.06 -1.57
N TRP A 79 -2.55 -11.92 -0.75
CA TRP A 79 -1.42 -11.53 0.09
C TRP A 79 -0.17 -11.15 -0.72
N GLU A 80 0.16 -11.91 -1.76
CA GLU A 80 1.29 -11.59 -2.66
C GLU A 80 1.09 -10.22 -3.33
N LEU A 81 -0.11 -9.96 -3.84
CA LEU A 81 -0.44 -8.67 -4.45
C LEU A 81 -0.33 -7.51 -3.43
N HIS A 82 -0.78 -7.73 -2.20
CA HIS A 82 -0.68 -6.72 -1.14
C HIS A 82 0.79 -6.46 -0.77
N GLN A 83 1.63 -7.49 -0.77
CA GLN A 83 3.07 -7.34 -0.55
C GLN A 83 3.72 -6.51 -1.67
N GLU A 84 3.40 -6.78 -2.94
CA GLU A 84 3.94 -6.00 -4.07
C GLU A 84 3.50 -4.53 -4.02
N GLN A 85 2.24 -4.27 -3.65
CA GLN A 85 1.75 -2.91 -3.41
C GLN A 85 2.57 -2.20 -2.32
N TRP A 86 2.83 -2.86 -1.18
CA TRP A 86 3.65 -2.27 -0.11
C TRP A 86 5.10 -2.05 -0.54
N LYS A 87 5.70 -2.95 -1.31
CA LYS A 87 7.06 -2.75 -1.85
C LYS A 87 7.12 -1.52 -2.75
N LEU A 88 6.13 -1.32 -3.63
CA LEU A 88 6.04 -0.13 -4.47
C LEU A 88 5.93 1.15 -3.63
N GLN A 89 5.08 1.15 -2.59
CA GLN A 89 4.96 2.28 -1.66
C GLN A 89 6.27 2.58 -0.93
N LEU A 90 6.99 1.55 -0.48
CA LEU A 90 8.29 1.69 0.17
C LEU A 90 9.32 2.31 -0.77
N GLU A 91 9.35 1.87 -2.02
CA GLU A 91 10.22 2.42 -3.04
C GLU A 91 9.91 3.90 -3.33
N GLY A 92 8.62 4.25 -3.43
CA GLY A 92 8.16 5.63 -3.58
C GLY A 92 8.56 6.53 -2.42
N LEU A 93 8.46 6.04 -1.18
CA LEU A 93 8.90 6.76 0.02
C LEU A 93 10.41 7.00 0.02
N ARG A 94 11.22 5.96 -0.24
CA ARG A 94 12.68 6.08 -0.31
C ARG A 94 13.13 7.05 -1.40
N PHE A 95 12.47 7.01 -2.56
CA PHE A 95 12.74 7.97 -3.63
C PHE A 95 12.44 9.40 -3.19
N THR A 96 11.29 9.62 -2.56
CA THR A 96 10.88 10.94 -2.04
C THR A 96 11.84 11.44 -0.96
N GLU A 97 12.22 10.57 -0.02
CA GLU A 97 13.23 10.86 1.01
C GLU A 97 14.55 11.32 0.37
N GLY A 98 15.03 10.60 -0.64
CA GLY A 98 16.26 10.95 -1.36
C GLY A 98 16.20 12.33 -2.01
N LEU A 99 15.07 12.68 -2.65
CA LEU A 99 14.87 14.01 -3.22
C LEU A 99 14.84 15.10 -2.14
N LEU A 100 14.17 14.85 -1.02
CA LEU A 100 14.04 15.82 0.07
C LEU A 100 15.37 16.07 0.78
N ARG A 101 16.18 15.03 1.01
CA ARG A 101 17.54 15.17 1.55
C ARG A 101 18.44 15.94 0.59
N LYS A 102 18.38 15.62 -0.70
CA LYS A 102 19.09 16.36 -1.75
C LYS A 102 18.77 17.86 -1.71
N VAL A 103 17.49 18.21 -1.62
CA VAL A 103 17.03 19.61 -1.49
C VAL A 103 17.43 20.26 -0.16
N GLN A 104 17.55 19.48 0.92
CA GLN A 104 18.04 19.97 2.21
C GLN A 104 19.49 20.45 2.11
N ASP A 105 20.33 19.67 1.44
CA ASP A 105 21.76 19.95 1.26
C ASP A 105 21.99 20.99 0.15
N HIS A 106 21.17 20.94 -0.91
CA HIS A 106 21.25 21.75 -2.12
C HIS A 106 19.89 22.39 -2.47
N PRO A 107 19.51 23.50 -1.81
CA PRO A 107 18.21 24.14 -2.03
C PRO A 107 17.97 24.61 -3.47
N GLU A 108 19.03 24.83 -4.24
CA GLU A 108 18.99 25.20 -5.66
C GLU A 108 18.44 24.08 -6.55
N GLU A 109 18.52 22.81 -6.14
CA GLU A 109 18.07 21.65 -6.92
C GLU A 109 16.56 21.36 -6.77
N LYS A 110 15.82 22.25 -6.10
CA LYS A 110 14.35 22.14 -5.95
C LYS A 110 13.61 21.96 -7.28
N PRO A 111 13.89 22.74 -8.35
CA PRO A 111 13.20 22.57 -9.63
C PRO A 111 13.40 21.18 -10.22
N GLU A 112 14.64 20.68 -10.21
CA GLU A 112 15.00 19.35 -10.74
C GLU A 112 14.38 18.24 -9.89
N ALA A 113 14.41 18.37 -8.57
CA ALA A 113 13.79 17.42 -7.65
C ALA A 113 12.26 17.34 -7.86
N LEU A 114 11.60 18.48 -8.06
CA LEU A 114 10.16 18.52 -8.37
C LEU A 114 9.86 17.84 -9.71
N GLN A 115 10.65 18.09 -10.76
CA GLN A 115 10.48 17.45 -12.06
C GLN A 115 10.67 15.93 -11.97
N ALA A 116 11.70 15.47 -11.25
CA ALA A 116 11.92 14.04 -11.03
C ALA A 116 10.75 13.39 -10.28
N TRP A 117 10.20 14.07 -9.26
CA TRP A 117 9.04 13.60 -8.52
C TRP A 117 7.79 13.49 -9.40
N LEU A 118 7.49 14.53 -10.18
CA LEU A 118 6.35 14.55 -11.09
C LEU A 118 6.46 13.47 -12.16
N GLY A 119 7.66 13.23 -12.70
CA GLY A 119 7.91 12.18 -13.69
C GLY A 119 7.56 10.80 -13.16
N ARG A 120 7.95 10.49 -11.91
CA ARG A 120 7.67 9.20 -11.27
C ARG A 120 6.23 9.08 -10.76
N LEU A 121 5.57 10.19 -10.44
CA LEU A 121 4.24 10.19 -9.83
C LEU A 121 3.19 9.52 -10.73
N LYS A 122 3.31 9.69 -12.04
CA LYS A 122 2.38 9.10 -13.00
C LYS A 122 2.43 7.58 -12.93
N ASP A 123 3.60 7.00 -13.14
CA ASP A 123 3.81 5.54 -13.15
C ASP A 123 3.40 4.93 -11.80
N PHE A 124 3.78 5.59 -10.69
CA PHE A 124 3.37 5.16 -9.35
C PHE A 124 1.85 5.10 -9.19
N LYS A 125 1.12 6.12 -9.66
CA LYS A 125 -0.35 6.16 -9.57
C LYS A 125 -1.00 5.08 -10.42
N GLU A 126 -0.49 4.87 -11.63
CA GLU A 126 -0.98 3.85 -12.56
C GLU A 126 -0.79 2.45 -11.95
N THR A 127 0.42 2.09 -11.53
CA THR A 127 0.68 0.77 -10.93
C THR A 127 -0.11 0.56 -9.63
N MET A 128 -0.25 1.59 -8.79
CA MET A 128 -1.09 1.51 -7.58
C MET A 128 -2.56 1.27 -7.92
N ASN A 129 -3.06 1.85 -9.02
CA ASN A 129 -4.42 1.61 -9.47
C ASN A 129 -4.60 0.18 -9.99
N ASP A 130 -3.62 -0.33 -10.75
CA ASP A 130 -3.65 -1.70 -11.26
C ASP A 130 -3.66 -2.72 -10.12
N TYR A 131 -2.86 -2.51 -9.06
CA TYR A 131 -2.92 -3.35 -7.85
C TYR A 131 -4.29 -3.32 -7.18
N ARG A 132 -4.95 -2.16 -7.09
CA ARG A 132 -6.31 -2.06 -6.53
C ARG A 132 -7.32 -2.85 -7.36
N GLN A 133 -7.27 -2.72 -8.68
CA GLN A 133 -8.18 -3.43 -9.59
C GLN A 133 -8.01 -4.95 -9.48
N GLN A 134 -6.75 -5.42 -9.50
CA GLN A 134 -6.44 -6.84 -9.34
C GLN A 134 -6.94 -7.38 -7.99
N ARG A 135 -6.76 -6.61 -6.91
CA ARG A 135 -7.19 -7.01 -5.57
C ARG A 135 -8.71 -7.15 -5.49
N THR A 136 -9.45 -6.19 -6.02
CA THR A 136 -10.92 -6.28 -6.10
C THR A 136 -11.37 -7.54 -6.86
N GLY A 137 -10.69 -7.86 -7.97
CA GLY A 137 -10.98 -9.08 -8.72
C GLY A 137 -10.77 -10.37 -7.90
N ILE A 138 -9.67 -10.44 -7.14
CA ILE A 138 -9.39 -11.57 -6.26
C ILE A 138 -10.43 -11.68 -5.13
N GLU A 139 -10.79 -10.56 -4.51
CA GLU A 139 -11.78 -10.53 -3.42
C GLU A 139 -13.15 -11.04 -3.89
N VAL A 140 -13.60 -10.63 -5.09
CA VAL A 140 -14.85 -11.12 -5.71
C VAL A 140 -14.79 -12.63 -5.93
N LEU A 141 -13.73 -13.13 -6.58
CA LEU A 141 -13.58 -14.57 -6.84
C LEU A 141 -13.53 -15.40 -5.55
N ARG A 142 -12.90 -14.87 -4.50
CA ARG A 142 -12.79 -15.55 -3.21
C ARG A 142 -14.16 -15.70 -2.54
N ILE A 143 -14.99 -14.66 -2.58
CA ILE A 143 -16.37 -14.69 -2.06
C ILE A 143 -17.23 -15.68 -2.86
N GLU A 144 -17.17 -15.63 -4.19
CA GLU A 144 -17.92 -16.56 -5.04
C GLU A 144 -17.53 -18.02 -4.82
N THR A 145 -16.24 -18.29 -4.60
CA THR A 145 -15.73 -19.64 -4.32
C THR A 145 -16.17 -20.13 -2.95
N GLU A 146 -16.14 -19.25 -1.93
CA GLU A 146 -16.65 -19.57 -0.59
C GLU A 146 -18.17 -19.86 -0.62
N ALA A 147 -18.95 -19.09 -1.38
CA ALA A 147 -20.38 -19.35 -1.54
C ALA A 147 -20.64 -20.75 -2.14
N LYS A 148 -19.92 -21.12 -3.20
CA LYS A 148 -19.99 -22.46 -3.81
C LYS A 148 -19.63 -23.56 -2.81
N LEU A 149 -18.58 -23.34 -2.01
CA LEU A 149 -18.16 -24.29 -0.98
C LEU A 149 -19.30 -24.49 0.04
N ILE A 150 -19.86 -23.41 0.57
CA ILE A 150 -20.95 -23.49 1.56
C ILE A 150 -22.17 -24.19 0.96
N GLU A 151 -22.56 -23.86 -0.27
CA GLU A 151 -23.67 -24.51 -0.95
C GLU A 151 -23.48 -26.03 -1.10
N GLN A 152 -22.24 -26.50 -1.34
CA GLN A 152 -21.94 -27.93 -1.45
C GLN A 152 -22.25 -28.71 -0.18
N TYR A 153 -22.09 -28.10 1.01
CA TYR A 153 -22.28 -28.77 2.30
C TYR A 153 -23.66 -28.51 2.93
N LEU A 154 -24.41 -27.51 2.45
CA LEU A 154 -25.75 -27.19 2.95
C LEU A 154 -26.88 -27.77 2.09
N ARG A 155 -26.59 -28.31 0.91
CA ARG A 155 -27.53 -29.04 0.06
C ARG A 155 -27.52 -30.54 0.38
#